data_AF-A0A4R9FR95-F1
#
_entry.id   AF-A0A4R9FR95-F1
#
_cell.length_a   1.000
_cell.length_b   1.000
_cell.length_c   1.000
_cell.angle_alpha   90.00
_cell.angle_beta   90.00
_cell.angle_gamma   90.00
#
_symmetry.space_group_name_H-M   'P 1'
#
loop_
_entity.id
_entity.type
_entity.pdbx_description
1 polymer ?
#
loop_
_entity_poly.entity_id
_entity_poly.type
_entity_poly.pdbx_seq_one_letter_code
_entity_poly.pdbx_strand_id
1 'polypeptide(L)'
;MRLQPIDKPKSILLKLAYIASKIQFGKVIAPLRFIYSRSTPIMMSSMKILSTEKKLSLPKEIKLKIRFFIAHLNECKFCSNLQDYISRKESKEFVEWKELSEYKQSSRFSNKEKALFSYLEEVTFTKKASDSTFETLRSYFSEKEIVEITWICATENYFNLLGKPLGLNSDEMVFSK
;
A
#
# COMPACT_ATOMS: atom_id res chain seq x y z
N MET A 1 9.23 -6.50 -16.94
CA MET A 1 9.93 -5.47 -16.13
C MET A 1 10.86 -4.67 -17.03
N ARG A 2 11.04 -3.37 -16.78
CA ARG A 2 11.85 -2.47 -17.63
C ARG A 2 13.35 -2.43 -17.29
N LEU A 3 13.73 -2.93 -16.11
CA LEU A 3 15.12 -3.00 -15.64
C LEU A 3 15.50 -4.47 -15.42
N GLN A 4 16.79 -4.79 -15.53
CA GLN A 4 17.31 -6.12 -15.16
C GLN A 4 17.38 -6.28 -13.63
N PRO A 5 17.13 -7.47 -13.07
CA PRO A 5 17.26 -7.68 -11.63
C PRO A 5 18.73 -7.59 -11.20
N ILE A 6 18.98 -7.08 -9.99
CA ILE A 6 20.27 -7.23 -9.30
C ILE A 6 20.08 -8.29 -8.21
N ASP A 7 20.55 -9.50 -8.44
CA ASP A 7 20.36 -10.62 -7.49
C ASP A 7 21.50 -10.78 -6.49
N LYS A 8 22.68 -10.22 -6.80
CA LYS A 8 23.90 -10.28 -5.98
C LYS A 8 24.35 -8.88 -5.59
N PRO A 9 23.74 -8.25 -4.57
CA PRO A 9 24.14 -6.91 -4.15
C PRO A 9 25.54 -6.94 -3.51
N LYS A 10 26.36 -5.93 -3.81
CA LYS A 10 27.72 -5.81 -3.25
C LYS A 10 27.69 -5.31 -1.80
N SER A 11 26.78 -4.38 -1.47
CA SER A 11 26.67 -3.77 -0.15
C SER A 11 26.16 -4.75 0.92
N ILE A 12 26.80 -4.74 2.09
CA ILE A 12 26.39 -5.55 3.26
C ILE A 12 24.96 -5.22 3.68
N LEU A 13 24.61 -3.93 3.70
CA LEU A 13 23.26 -3.46 4.02
C LEU A 13 22.20 -4.09 3.11
N LEU A 14 22.47 -4.14 1.80
CA LEU A 14 21.56 -4.75 0.83
C LEU A 14 21.50 -6.27 0.97
N LYS A 15 22.62 -6.95 1.27
CA LYS A 15 22.61 -8.39 1.56
C LYS A 15 21.71 -8.70 2.76
N LEU A 16 21.79 -7.92 3.82
CA LEU A 16 20.91 -8.04 4.99
C LEU A 16 19.44 -7.78 4.63
N ALA A 17 19.16 -6.74 3.84
CA ALA A 17 17.80 -6.45 3.38
C ALA A 17 17.22 -7.60 2.53
N TYR A 18 18.04 -8.28 1.73
CA TYR A 18 17.62 -9.42 0.91
C TYR A 18 17.28 -10.63 1.79
N ILE A 19 18.09 -10.88 2.83
CA ILE A 19 17.82 -11.94 3.81
C ILE A 19 16.52 -11.64 4.56
N ALA A 20 16.35 -10.41 5.08
CA ALA A 20 15.13 -10.00 5.77
C ALA A 20 13.88 -10.15 4.89
N SER A 21 13.98 -9.78 3.61
CA SER A 21 12.89 -9.99 2.64
C SER A 21 12.56 -11.47 2.47
N LYS A 22 13.56 -12.35 2.37
CA LYS A 22 13.33 -13.79 2.26
C LYS A 22 12.63 -14.35 3.50
N ILE A 23 13.03 -13.90 4.69
CA ILE A 23 12.40 -14.32 5.94
C ILE A 23 10.94 -13.84 6.00
N GLN A 24 10.68 -12.60 5.61
CA GLN A 24 9.36 -11.99 5.74
C GLN A 24 8.37 -12.45 4.66
N PHE A 25 8.83 -12.60 3.42
CA PHE A 25 7.99 -12.79 2.23
C PHE A 25 8.29 -14.09 1.45
N GLY A 26 9.19 -14.94 1.97
CA GLY A 26 9.65 -16.17 1.30
C GLY A 26 10.65 -15.94 0.15
N LYS A 27 10.90 -14.68 -0.24
CA LYS A 27 11.77 -14.30 -1.36
C LYS A 27 12.22 -12.85 -1.30
N VAL A 28 13.11 -12.46 -2.23
CA VAL A 28 13.51 -11.06 -2.40
C VAL A 28 12.47 -10.34 -3.26
N ILE A 29 11.76 -9.37 -2.68
CA ILE A 29 10.71 -8.62 -3.39
C ILE A 29 11.27 -7.74 -4.52
N ALA A 30 10.47 -7.52 -5.57
CA ALA A 30 10.85 -6.72 -6.73
C ALA A 30 11.47 -5.36 -6.39
N PRO A 31 10.93 -4.51 -5.50
CA PRO A 31 11.55 -3.23 -5.17
C PRO A 31 13.01 -3.35 -4.71
N LEU A 32 13.38 -4.42 -3.99
CA LEU A 32 14.76 -4.67 -3.59
C LEU A 32 15.68 -5.02 -4.77
N ARG A 33 15.17 -5.78 -5.75
CA ARG A 33 15.94 -6.24 -6.92
C ARG A 33 16.06 -5.18 -8.00
N PHE A 34 15.02 -4.36 -8.16
CA PHE A 34 14.89 -3.41 -9.28
C PHE A 34 15.15 -1.96 -8.89
N ILE A 35 14.84 -1.53 -7.66
CA ILE A 35 14.91 -0.12 -7.24
C ILE A 35 16.00 0.08 -6.20
N TYR A 36 15.84 -0.52 -5.03
CA TYR A 36 16.67 -0.24 -3.87
C TYR A 36 18.12 -0.75 -4.01
N SER A 37 18.34 -1.79 -4.79
CA SER A 37 19.67 -2.26 -5.18
C SER A 37 20.47 -1.23 -5.98
N ARG A 38 19.78 -0.29 -6.65
CA ARG A 38 20.39 0.79 -7.43
C ARG A 38 20.52 2.08 -6.64
N SER A 39 19.69 2.28 -5.61
CA SER A 39 19.72 3.47 -4.77
C SER A 39 19.31 3.15 -3.34
N THR A 40 20.31 2.98 -2.47
CA THR A 40 20.09 2.80 -1.03
C THR A 40 19.46 4.03 -0.36
N PRO A 41 19.70 5.30 -0.78
CA PRO A 41 18.95 6.43 -0.23
C PRO A 41 17.43 6.32 -0.44
N ILE A 42 16.98 5.87 -1.61
CA ILE A 42 15.54 5.65 -1.88
C ILE A 42 15.00 4.56 -0.95
N MET A 43 15.78 3.50 -0.69
CA MET A 43 15.42 2.46 0.29
C MET A 43 15.24 3.06 1.70
N MET A 44 16.15 3.91 2.15
CA MET A 44 16.06 4.58 3.45
C MET A 44 14.82 5.45 3.56
N SER A 45 14.50 6.24 2.51
CA SER A 45 13.28 7.05 2.47
C SER A 45 12.02 6.19 2.55
N SER A 46 11.96 5.10 1.80
CA SER A 46 10.84 4.15 1.86
C SER A 46 10.70 3.50 3.24
N MET A 47 11.80 3.12 3.89
CA MET A 47 11.75 2.61 5.28
C MET A 47 11.30 3.69 6.27
N LYS A 48 11.71 4.95 6.06
CA LYS A 48 11.25 6.07 6.89
C LYS A 48 9.74 6.25 6.77
N ILE A 49 9.19 6.22 5.56
CA ILE A 49 7.74 6.24 5.31
C ILE A 49 7.03 5.14 6.12
N LEU A 50 7.49 3.90 6.00
CA LEU A 50 6.87 2.75 6.69
C LEU A 50 7.01 2.82 8.22
N SER A 51 8.13 3.33 8.73
CA SER A 51 8.34 3.52 10.18
C SER A 51 7.53 4.70 10.75
N THR A 52 7.29 5.75 9.97
CA THR A 52 6.37 6.83 10.33
C THR A 52 4.95 6.29 10.45
N GLU A 53 4.49 5.44 9.51
CA GLU A 53 3.14 4.86 9.55
C GLU A 53 2.86 4.06 10.84
N LYS A 54 3.88 3.40 11.40
CA LYS A 54 3.78 2.66 12.67
C LYS A 54 3.49 3.57 13.87
N LYS A 55 3.76 4.87 13.77
CA LYS A 55 3.57 5.86 14.84
C LYS A 55 2.25 6.63 14.72
N LEU A 56 1.50 6.42 13.64
CA LEU A 56 0.21 7.07 13.42
C LEU A 56 -0.86 6.48 14.35
N SER A 57 -1.76 7.33 14.84
CA SER A 57 -2.86 6.92 15.73
C SER A 57 -3.94 6.09 15.03
N LEU A 58 -4.04 6.20 13.70
CA LEU A 58 -5.05 5.50 12.91
C LEU A 58 -4.97 3.97 13.15
N PRO A 59 -6.10 3.29 13.42
CA PRO A 59 -6.11 1.86 13.69
C PRO A 59 -5.47 1.05 12.56
N LYS A 60 -4.72 0.00 12.92
CA LYS A 60 -4.01 -0.87 11.96
C LYS A 60 -4.92 -1.36 10.83
N GLU A 61 -6.15 -1.76 11.16
CA GLU A 61 -7.11 -2.26 10.19
C GLU A 61 -7.48 -1.22 9.13
N ILE A 62 -7.68 0.04 9.53
CA ILE A 62 -7.95 1.14 8.61
C ILE A 62 -6.73 1.40 7.71
N LYS A 63 -5.52 1.37 8.28
CA LYS A 63 -4.27 1.52 7.50
C LYS A 63 -4.13 0.44 6.42
N LEU A 64 -4.41 -0.82 6.78
CA LEU A 64 -4.43 -1.95 5.84
C LEU A 64 -5.47 -1.75 4.74
N LYS A 65 -6.71 -1.36 5.09
CA LYS A 65 -7.78 -1.08 4.11
C LYS A 65 -7.40 0.04 3.14
N ILE A 66 -6.79 1.13 3.61
CA ILE A 66 -6.34 2.24 2.74
C ILE A 66 -5.30 1.74 1.74
N ARG A 67 -4.24 1.07 2.23
CA ARG A 67 -3.15 0.54 1.40
C ARG A 67 -3.70 -0.42 0.34
N PHE A 68 -4.52 -1.37 0.76
CA PHE A 68 -5.17 -2.35 -0.11
C PHE A 68 -6.02 -1.68 -1.19
N PHE A 69 -6.94 -0.79 -0.79
CA PHE A 69 -7.86 -0.14 -1.71
C PHE A 69 -7.13 0.65 -2.79
N ILE A 70 -6.13 1.46 -2.42
CA ILE A 70 -5.40 2.30 -3.38
C ILE A 70 -4.50 1.47 -4.29
N ALA A 71 -3.83 0.44 -3.77
CA ALA A 71 -2.96 -0.42 -4.58
C ALA A 71 -3.73 -1.08 -5.73
N HIS A 72 -4.93 -1.58 -5.42
CA HIS A 72 -5.86 -2.14 -6.40
C HIS A 72 -6.47 -1.08 -7.32
N LEU A 73 -6.90 0.06 -6.79
CA LEU A 73 -7.46 1.16 -7.58
C LEU A 73 -6.47 1.69 -8.63
N ASN A 74 -5.18 1.74 -8.29
CA ASN A 74 -4.11 2.14 -9.20
C ASN A 74 -3.63 1.01 -10.13
N GLU A 75 -4.18 -0.19 -10.01
CA GLU A 75 -3.78 -1.39 -10.76
C GLU A 75 -2.26 -1.66 -10.70
N CYS A 76 -1.63 -1.38 -9.55
CA CYS A 76 -0.21 -1.69 -9.37
C CYS A 76 -0.07 -3.18 -9.05
N LYS A 77 0.17 -4.03 -10.06
CA LYS A 77 0.26 -5.50 -9.91
C LYS A 77 1.12 -5.97 -8.74
N PHE A 78 2.32 -5.43 -8.58
CA PHE A 78 3.18 -5.75 -7.42
C PHE A 78 2.55 -5.28 -6.10
N CYS A 79 2.08 -4.03 -6.05
CA CYS A 79 1.55 -3.43 -4.84
C CYS A 79 0.26 -4.12 -4.41
N SER A 80 -0.69 -4.36 -5.32
CA SER A 80 -1.91 -5.11 -5.08
C SER A 80 -1.60 -6.49 -4.49
N ASN A 81 -0.69 -7.24 -5.11
CA ASN A 81 -0.28 -8.55 -4.59
C ASN A 81 0.38 -8.47 -3.21
N LEU A 82 1.17 -7.42 -2.95
CA LEU A 82 1.76 -7.17 -1.63
C LEU A 82 0.67 -6.91 -0.60
N GLN A 83 -0.32 -6.08 -0.93
CA GLN A 83 -1.40 -5.76 -0.02
C GLN A 83 -2.35 -6.94 0.17
N ASP A 84 -2.56 -7.79 -0.84
CA ASP A 84 -3.26 -9.07 -0.69
C ASP A 84 -2.55 -9.96 0.33
N TYR A 85 -1.22 -10.12 0.18
CA TYR A 85 -0.40 -10.89 1.12
C TYR A 85 -0.47 -10.32 2.55
N ILE A 86 -0.25 -9.02 2.72
CA ILE A 86 -0.28 -8.40 4.04
C ILE A 86 -1.68 -8.48 4.66
N SER A 87 -2.73 -8.20 3.89
CA SER A 87 -4.11 -8.15 4.39
C SER A 87 -4.60 -9.54 4.79
N ARG A 88 -4.29 -10.59 4.03
CA ARG A 88 -4.63 -11.98 4.41
C ARG A 88 -3.86 -12.43 5.66
N LYS A 89 -2.64 -11.94 5.86
CA LYS A 89 -1.81 -12.29 7.03
C LYS A 89 -2.22 -11.54 8.29
N GLU A 90 -2.62 -10.27 8.16
CA GLU A 90 -2.72 -9.34 9.28
C GLU A 90 -4.16 -8.87 9.57
N SER A 91 -5.10 -9.03 8.64
CA SER A 91 -6.52 -8.69 8.85
C SER A 91 -7.25 -9.85 9.51
N LYS A 92 -8.15 -9.53 10.44
CA LYS A 92 -9.08 -10.50 11.03
C LYS A 92 -10.18 -10.90 10.04
N GLU A 93 -10.64 -9.94 9.26
CA GLU A 93 -11.67 -10.12 8.23
C GLU A 93 -11.09 -9.63 6.91
N PHE A 94 -10.58 -10.57 6.12
CA PHE A 94 -10.11 -10.25 4.77
C PHE A 94 -11.30 -10.11 3.83
N VAL A 95 -11.27 -9.06 3.00
CA VAL A 95 -12.26 -8.81 1.94
C VAL A 95 -11.53 -8.80 0.61
N GLU A 96 -11.98 -9.63 -0.31
CA GLU A 96 -11.41 -9.68 -1.67
C GLU A 96 -11.66 -8.36 -2.40
N TRP A 97 -10.74 -7.99 -3.30
CA TRP A 97 -10.90 -6.76 -4.10
C TRP A 97 -12.22 -6.72 -4.87
N LYS A 98 -12.67 -7.86 -5.40
CA LYS A 98 -13.94 -7.97 -6.14
C LYS A 98 -15.12 -7.45 -5.32
N GLU A 99 -15.19 -7.84 -4.05
CA GLU A 99 -16.24 -7.37 -3.14
C GLU A 99 -16.04 -5.90 -2.74
N LEU A 100 -14.79 -5.51 -2.49
CA LEU A 100 -14.45 -4.14 -2.09
C LEU A 100 -14.68 -3.11 -3.19
N SER A 101 -14.51 -3.49 -4.45
CA SER A 101 -14.72 -2.58 -5.59
C SER A 101 -16.18 -2.13 -5.73
N GLU A 102 -17.12 -2.87 -5.13
CA GLU A 102 -18.55 -2.57 -5.12
C GLU A 102 -19.01 -1.93 -3.78
N TYR A 103 -18.07 -1.36 -3.00
CA TYR A 103 -18.34 -0.89 -1.64
C TYR A 103 -19.51 0.08 -1.50
N LYS A 104 -19.79 0.89 -2.53
CA LYS A 104 -20.89 1.88 -2.52
C LYS A 104 -22.24 1.19 -2.29
N GLN A 105 -22.48 0.08 -2.98
CA GLN A 105 -23.75 -0.65 -3.01
C GLN A 105 -23.78 -1.79 -1.98
N SER A 106 -22.61 -2.28 -1.55
CA SER A 106 -22.51 -3.37 -0.58
C SER A 106 -23.02 -2.97 0.81
N SER A 107 -23.84 -3.83 1.41
CA SER A 107 -24.30 -3.72 2.81
C SER A 107 -23.24 -4.17 3.82
N ARG A 108 -22.14 -4.77 3.33
CA ARG A 108 -21.04 -5.30 4.15
C ARG A 108 -20.16 -4.20 4.74
N PHE A 109 -20.19 -3.00 4.17
CA PHE A 109 -19.40 -1.85 4.62
C PHE A 109 -20.27 -0.83 5.34
N SER A 110 -19.77 -0.36 6.48
CA SER A 110 -20.38 0.72 7.25
C SER A 110 -20.32 2.06 6.50
N ASN A 111 -21.16 3.02 6.88
CA ASN A 111 -21.11 4.37 6.31
C ASN A 111 -19.73 5.04 6.54
N LYS A 112 -19.08 4.75 7.67
CA LYS A 112 -17.70 5.19 7.96
C LYS A 112 -16.70 4.67 6.93
N GLU A 113 -16.79 3.38 6.57
CA GLU A 113 -15.93 2.79 5.54
C GLU A 113 -16.26 3.31 4.14
N LYS A 114 -17.53 3.47 3.80
CA LYS A 114 -17.94 4.04 2.51
C LYS A 114 -17.45 5.49 2.35
N ALA A 115 -17.49 6.28 3.41
CA ALA A 115 -16.92 7.63 3.42
C ALA A 115 -15.41 7.61 3.19
N LEU A 116 -14.69 6.71 3.87
CA LEU A 116 -13.25 6.50 3.66
C LEU A 116 -12.94 6.14 2.21
N PHE A 117 -13.56 5.10 1.66
CA PHE A 117 -13.27 4.64 0.30
C PHE A 117 -13.64 5.67 -0.78
N SER A 118 -14.74 6.42 -0.58
CA SER A 118 -15.11 7.50 -1.51
C SER A 118 -14.10 8.63 -1.51
N TYR A 119 -13.60 9.03 -0.32
CA TYR A 119 -12.51 9.98 -0.23
C TYR A 119 -11.26 9.47 -0.95
N LEU A 120 -10.82 8.24 -0.66
CA LEU A 120 -9.63 7.65 -1.26
C LEU A 120 -9.73 7.53 -2.78
N GLU A 121 -10.89 7.14 -3.31
CA GLU A 121 -11.16 7.05 -4.73
C GLU A 121 -11.01 8.41 -5.41
N GLU A 122 -11.69 9.43 -4.88
CA GLU A 122 -11.66 10.78 -5.45
C GLU A 122 -10.26 11.39 -5.42
N VAL A 123 -9.56 11.34 -4.28
CA VAL A 123 -8.21 11.91 -4.17
C VAL A 123 -7.18 11.13 -4.98
N THR A 124 -7.38 9.83 -5.20
CA THR A 124 -6.46 9.03 -6.01
C THR A 124 -6.54 9.42 -7.48
N PHE A 125 -7.72 9.68 -8.03
CA PHE A 125 -7.87 10.06 -9.44
C PHE A 125 -7.69 11.55 -9.68
N THR A 126 -8.33 12.40 -8.88
CA THR A 126 -8.42 13.84 -9.16
C THR A 126 -7.33 14.65 -8.46
N LYS A 127 -6.66 14.05 -7.46
CA LYS A 127 -5.74 14.73 -6.53
C LYS A 127 -6.40 15.86 -5.73
N LYS A 128 -7.73 15.86 -5.67
CA LYS A 128 -8.56 16.80 -4.92
C LYS A 128 -9.64 16.02 -4.17
N ALA A 129 -10.18 16.63 -3.13
CA ALA A 129 -11.43 16.22 -2.51
C ALA A 129 -12.40 17.38 -2.64
N SER A 130 -13.60 17.11 -3.15
CA SER A 130 -14.72 18.05 -3.08
C SER A 130 -15.11 18.33 -1.63
N ASP A 131 -15.70 19.51 -1.38
CA ASP A 131 -16.18 19.89 -0.05
C ASP A 131 -17.16 18.84 0.51
N SER A 132 -18.05 18.31 -0.33
CA SER A 132 -19.01 17.27 0.07
C SER A 132 -18.33 15.98 0.52
N THR A 133 -17.31 15.52 -0.20
CA THR A 133 -16.58 14.30 0.16
C THR A 133 -15.76 14.51 1.42
N PHE A 134 -15.12 15.68 1.55
CA PHE A 134 -14.36 16.02 2.75
C PHE A 134 -15.25 16.11 4.00
N GLU A 135 -16.39 16.79 3.92
CA GLU A 135 -17.32 16.91 5.05
C GLU A 135 -17.95 15.56 5.43
N THR A 136 -18.24 14.71 4.44
CA THR A 136 -18.69 13.33 4.70
C THR A 136 -17.61 12.50 5.40
N LEU A 137 -16.34 12.65 5.04
CA LEU A 137 -15.26 11.98 5.76
C LEU A 137 -15.15 12.52 7.19
N ARG A 138 -15.27 13.84 7.35
CA ARG A 138 -15.17 14.56 8.63
C ARG A 138 -16.26 14.19 9.63
N SER A 139 -17.43 13.74 9.17
CA SER A 139 -18.47 13.23 10.07
C SER A 139 -18.08 11.93 10.78
N TYR A 140 -17.03 11.22 10.32
CA TYR A 140 -16.63 9.90 10.87
C TYR A 140 -15.19 9.82 11.39
N PHE A 141 -14.33 10.76 11.00
CA PHE A 141 -12.92 10.80 11.36
C PHE A 141 -12.54 12.19 11.87
N SER A 142 -11.72 12.22 12.92
CA SER A 142 -11.13 13.46 13.42
C SER A 142 -10.19 14.09 12.40
N GLU A 143 -9.92 15.39 12.51
CA GLU A 143 -8.99 16.09 11.62
C GLU A 143 -7.60 15.44 11.58
N LYS A 144 -7.11 14.98 12.74
CA LYS A 144 -5.86 14.23 12.84
C LYS A 144 -5.92 12.92 12.03
N GLU A 145 -6.99 12.15 12.17
CA GLU A 145 -7.16 10.91 11.40
C GLU A 145 -7.26 11.19 9.90
N ILE A 146 -7.91 12.27 9.47
CA ILE A 146 -7.98 12.67 8.05
C ILE A 146 -6.60 12.98 7.50
N VAL A 147 -5.74 13.68 8.26
CA VAL A 147 -4.34 13.92 7.88
C VAL A 147 -3.58 12.59 7.74
N GLU A 148 -3.78 11.65 8.67
CA GLU A 148 -3.15 10.33 8.63
C GLU A 148 -3.66 9.48 7.45
N ILE A 149 -4.96 9.52 7.14
CA ILE A 149 -5.57 8.88 5.96
C ILE A 149 -4.92 9.43 4.68
N THR A 150 -4.82 10.76 4.58
CA THR A 150 -4.22 11.45 3.43
C THR A 150 -2.74 11.09 3.28
N TRP A 151 -1.99 11.01 4.37
CA TRP A 151 -0.59 10.57 4.38
C TRP A 151 -0.43 9.15 3.83
N ILE A 152 -1.26 8.21 4.29
CA ILE A 152 -1.20 6.82 3.80
C ILE A 152 -1.58 6.77 2.33
N CYS A 153 -2.57 7.56 1.91
CA CYS A 153 -2.96 7.67 0.51
C CYS A 153 -1.81 8.18 -0.39
N ALA A 154 -1.17 9.27 0.01
CA ALA A 154 -0.04 9.85 -0.71
C ALA A 154 1.14 8.87 -0.80
N THR A 155 1.45 8.18 0.30
CA THR A 155 2.58 7.26 0.35
C THR A 155 2.31 5.93 -0.37
N GLU A 156 1.05 5.49 -0.49
CA GLU A 156 0.71 4.35 -1.36
C GLU A 156 0.84 4.74 -2.83
N ASN A 157 0.38 5.94 -3.21
CA ASN A 157 0.62 6.49 -4.54
C ASN A 157 2.13 6.60 -4.85
N TYR A 158 2.97 6.98 -3.87
CA TYR A 158 4.43 6.95 -4.01
C TYR A 158 4.95 5.54 -4.34
N PHE A 159 4.54 4.51 -3.62
CA PHE A 159 4.98 3.14 -3.91
C PHE A 159 4.45 2.63 -5.26
N ASN A 160 3.21 2.96 -5.60
CA ASN A 160 2.62 2.60 -6.89
C ASN A 160 3.36 3.27 -8.05
N LEU A 161 3.76 4.54 -7.90
CA LEU A 161 4.55 5.29 -8.89
C LEU A 161 6.03 4.91 -8.94
N LEU A 162 6.57 4.31 -7.87
CA LEU A 162 7.87 3.66 -7.95
C LEU A 162 7.81 2.34 -8.74
N GLY A 163 6.73 1.56 -8.57
CA GLY A 163 6.60 0.24 -9.17
C GLY A 163 6.07 0.23 -10.61
N LYS A 164 4.91 0.86 -10.83
CA LYS A 164 4.14 0.77 -12.08
C LYS A 164 4.90 1.31 -13.30
N PRO A 165 5.55 2.49 -13.27
CA PRO A 165 6.34 2.99 -14.40
C PRO A 165 7.57 2.14 -14.74
N LEU A 166 8.09 1.35 -13.80
CA LEU A 166 9.19 0.41 -14.03
C LEU A 166 8.69 -0.98 -14.47
N GLY A 167 7.37 -1.15 -14.56
CA GLY A 167 6.72 -2.39 -14.93
C GLY A 167 6.98 -3.52 -13.94
N LEU A 168 7.06 -3.19 -12.63
CA LEU A 168 7.15 -4.20 -11.58
C LEU A 168 5.85 -5.02 -11.57
N ASN A 169 6.00 -6.34 -11.72
CA ASN A 169 4.89 -7.27 -11.69
C ASN A 169 4.85 -8.00 -10.34
N SER A 170 3.76 -8.72 -10.06
CA SER A 170 3.72 -9.59 -8.89
C SER A 170 4.78 -10.67 -9.04
N ASP A 171 5.69 -10.75 -8.07
CA ASP A 171 6.62 -11.88 -8.01
C ASP A 171 5.91 -13.17 -7.54
N GLU A 172 4.56 -13.20 -7.49
CA GLU A 172 3.70 -14.21 -6.84
C GLU A 172 4.01 -14.38 -5.35
N MET A 173 3.68 -13.40 -4.49
CA MET A 173 3.82 -13.59 -3.03
C MET A 173 2.77 -14.62 -2.56
N VAL A 174 3.04 -15.88 -2.89
CA VAL A 174 2.16 -17.01 -2.59
C VAL A 174 2.23 -17.26 -1.08
N PHE A 175 1.07 -17.34 -0.45
CA PHE A 175 0.95 -18.16 0.76
C PHE A 175 1.26 -19.58 0.31
N SER A 176 2.36 -20.17 0.78
CA SER A 176 2.45 -21.63 0.76
C SER A 176 1.14 -22.16 1.34
N LYS A 177 0.38 -22.90 0.53
CA LYS A 177 -0.79 -23.63 1.01
C LYS A 177 -0.42 -24.48 2.20
#